data_AF-A0A917TK73-F1
#
_entry.id   AF-A0A917TK73-F1
#
_cell.length_a   1.000
_cell.length_b   1.000
_cell.length_c   1.000
_cell.angle_alpha   90.00
_cell.angle_beta   90.00
_cell.angle_gamma   90.00
#
_symmetry.space_group_name_H-M   'P 1'
#
loop_
_entity.id
_entity.type
_entity.pdbx_description
1 polymer ?
#
loop_
_entity_poly.entity_id
_entity_poly.type
_entity_poly.pdbx_seq_one_letter_code
_entity_poly.pdbx_strand_id
1 'polypeptide(L)'
;MCGDWYWADDLTQIAFVRLAAGWHRVRDRAALDAFVRTCLVRAYLSEARRVWRRRERSQAELPDLGTPDDNAETATRRVVFAAALRRLPPRQRAVVVCRFYQGLEVASTAEALGCSAGTVKSQTAKALARLRTLLDDPLPEPGIQPLIALEGTP
;
A
#
# COMPACT_ATOMS: atom_id res chain seq x y z
N MET A 1 0.50 0.05 2.46
CA MET A 1 0.92 0.58 1.14
C MET A 1 2.43 0.58 0.95
N CYS A 2 3.20 1.04 1.94
CA CYS A 2 4.60 1.38 1.75
C CYS A 2 5.57 0.19 1.82
N GLY A 3 5.31 -0.83 2.65
CA GLY A 3 6.18 -2.01 2.73
C GLY A 3 7.61 -1.74 3.21
N ASP A 4 7.94 -0.49 3.54
CA ASP A 4 9.20 0.03 4.09
C ASP A 4 8.83 1.11 5.11
N TRP A 5 9.45 1.05 6.29
CA TRP A 5 9.17 1.91 7.44
C TRP A 5 9.75 3.33 7.25
N TYR A 6 10.95 3.45 6.68
CA TYR A 6 11.54 4.75 6.36
C TYR A 6 10.73 5.48 5.29
N TRP A 7 10.19 4.71 4.35
CA TRP A 7 9.29 5.22 3.32
C TRP A 7 7.93 5.64 3.88
N ALA A 8 7.42 4.92 4.88
CA ALA A 8 6.22 5.33 5.59
C ALA A 8 6.44 6.62 6.40
N ASP A 9 7.58 6.75 7.06
CA ASP A 9 7.92 7.92 7.87
C ASP A 9 8.05 9.18 7.00
N ASP A 10 8.81 9.12 5.90
CA ASP A 10 9.00 10.26 4.99
C ASP A 10 7.68 10.72 4.36
N LEU A 11 6.81 9.78 3.96
CA LEU A 11 5.47 10.09 3.46
C LEU A 11 4.59 10.74 4.53
N THR A 12 4.72 10.30 5.77
CA THR A 12 3.97 10.82 6.90
C THR A 12 4.44 12.23 7.26
N GLN A 13 5.76 12.48 7.27
CA GLN A 13 6.33 13.81 7.43
C GLN A 13 5.88 14.77 6.33
N ILE A 14 5.91 14.35 5.06
CA ILE A 14 5.41 15.16 3.93
C ILE A 14 3.90 15.47 4.10
N ALA A 15 3.12 14.50 4.54
CA ALA A 15 1.69 14.69 4.77
C ALA A 15 1.43 15.67 5.93
N PHE A 16 2.16 15.55 7.03
CA PHE A 16 2.05 16.46 8.18
C PHE A 16 2.49 17.88 7.85
N VAL A 17 3.58 18.07 7.12
CA VAL A 17 4.04 19.41 6.67
C VAL A 17 2.99 20.07 5.79
N ARG A 18 2.42 19.32 4.84
CA ARG A 18 1.34 19.83 3.98
C ARG A 18 0.06 20.12 4.75
N LEU A 19 -0.26 19.29 5.74
CA LEU A 19 -1.41 19.49 6.62
C LEU A 19 -1.24 20.75 7.46
N ALA A 20 -0.09 20.94 8.09
CA ALA A 20 0.21 22.13 8.88
C ALA A 20 0.11 23.40 8.02
N ALA A 21 0.64 23.38 6.79
CA ALA A 21 0.53 24.51 5.86
C ALA A 21 -0.91 24.76 5.36
N GLY A 22 -1.73 23.72 5.26
CA GLY A 22 -3.11 23.76 4.78
C GLY A 22 -4.18 23.85 5.87
N TRP A 23 -3.79 23.91 7.16
CA TRP A 23 -4.67 23.71 8.31
C TRP A 23 -5.90 24.64 8.29
N HIS A 24 -5.70 25.90 7.87
CA HIS A 24 -6.76 26.91 7.73
C HIS A 24 -7.86 26.55 6.72
N ARG A 25 -7.66 25.55 5.86
CA ARG A 25 -8.62 25.08 4.85
C ARG A 25 -9.43 23.86 5.30
N VAL A 26 -9.05 23.25 6.41
CA VAL A 26 -9.72 22.08 6.97
C VAL A 26 -10.94 22.55 7.76
N ARG A 27 -12.13 22.27 7.24
CA ARG A 27 -13.39 22.76 7.82
C ARG A 27 -14.02 21.78 8.82
N ASP A 28 -13.77 20.49 8.64
CA ASP A 28 -14.26 19.41 9.49
C ASP A 28 -13.34 18.17 9.39
N ARG A 29 -13.69 17.12 10.14
CA ARG A 29 -12.91 15.87 10.20
C ARG A 29 -12.92 15.09 8.88
N ALA A 30 -14.01 15.13 8.12
CA ALA A 30 -14.08 14.45 6.83
C ALA A 30 -13.16 15.13 5.80
N ALA A 31 -13.11 16.47 5.81
CA ALA A 31 -12.19 17.27 5.02
C ALA A 31 -10.73 17.01 5.43
N LEU A 32 -10.45 16.85 6.72
CA LEU A 32 -9.13 16.47 7.23
C LEU A 32 -8.68 15.10 6.68
N ASP A 33 -9.52 14.08 6.83
CA ASP A 33 -9.23 12.72 6.39
C ASP A 33 -9.01 12.65 4.87
N ALA A 34 -9.84 13.36 4.10
CA ALA A 34 -9.70 13.47 2.65
C ALA A 34 -8.39 14.19 2.25
N PHE A 35 -8.04 15.25 2.96
CA PHE A 35 -6.83 16.03 2.69
C PHE A 35 -5.56 15.23 2.99
N VAL A 36 -5.47 14.60 4.16
CA VAL A 36 -4.32 13.77 4.57
C VAL A 36 -4.14 12.60 3.63
N ARG A 37 -5.24 11.90 3.29
CA ARG A 37 -5.22 10.81 2.31
C ARG A 37 -4.69 11.26 0.95
N THR A 38 -5.17 12.39 0.46
CA THR A 38 -4.72 12.97 -0.81
C THR A 38 -3.22 13.26 -0.77
N CYS A 39 -2.73 13.84 0.34
CA CYS A 39 -1.30 14.09 0.52
C CYS A 39 -0.47 12.81 0.49
N LEU A 40 -0.88 11.78 1.26
CA LEU A 40 -0.19 10.49 1.35
C LEU A 40 -0.17 9.76 0.01
N VAL A 41 -1.31 9.65 -0.67
CA VAL A 41 -1.43 8.94 -1.96
C VAL A 41 -0.59 9.63 -3.03
N ARG A 42 -0.63 10.96 -3.11
CA ARG A 42 0.17 11.71 -4.09
C ARG A 42 1.66 11.63 -3.80
N ALA A 43 2.06 11.68 -2.54
CA ALA A 43 3.45 11.51 -2.15
C ALA A 43 3.95 10.09 -2.49
N TYR A 44 3.16 9.06 -2.18
CA TYR A 44 3.44 7.66 -2.55
C TYR A 44 3.62 7.51 -4.06
N LEU A 45 2.70 8.04 -4.87
CA LEU A 45 2.80 7.96 -6.33
C LEU A 45 3.97 8.78 -6.90
N SER A 46 4.35 9.88 -6.25
CA SER A 46 5.51 10.67 -6.65
C SER A 46 6.80 9.89 -6.42
N GLU A 47 6.97 9.33 -5.22
CA GLU A 47 8.18 8.61 -4.86
C GLU A 47 8.28 7.26 -5.58
N ALA A 48 7.17 6.55 -5.77
CA ALA A 48 7.15 5.33 -6.56
C ALA A 48 7.58 5.58 -8.02
N ARG A 49 7.20 6.71 -8.62
CA ARG A 49 7.70 7.13 -9.94
C ARG A 49 9.20 7.42 -9.92
N ARG A 50 9.70 8.04 -8.84
CA ARG A 50 11.13 8.33 -8.67
C ARG A 50 11.96 7.05 -8.53
N VAL A 51 11.51 6.09 -7.73
CA VAL A 51 12.14 4.78 -7.57
C VAL A 51 12.09 3.99 -8.87
N TRP A 52 10.97 3.98 -9.60
CA TRP A 52 10.88 3.29 -10.89
C TRP A 52 11.84 3.89 -11.93
N ARG A 53 11.93 5.22 -12.03
CA ARG A 53 12.93 5.90 -12.88
C ARG A 53 14.39 5.67 -12.44
N ARG A 54 14.63 5.40 -11.15
CA ARG A 54 15.96 5.00 -10.64
C ARG A 54 16.26 3.51 -10.89
N ARG A 55 15.25 2.63 -10.85
CA ARG A 55 15.36 1.18 -11.13
C ARG A 55 15.63 0.87 -12.60
N GLU A 56 15.15 1.70 -13.52
CA GLU A 56 15.61 1.71 -14.93
C GLU A 56 17.13 1.98 -15.06
N ARG A 57 17.83 2.37 -13.98
CA ARG A 57 19.28 2.60 -13.94
C ARG A 57 20.07 1.69 -12.99
N SER A 58 19.45 0.92 -12.09
CA SER A 58 20.15 -0.03 -11.19
C SER A 58 19.17 -0.98 -10.52
N GLN A 59 19.43 -2.29 -10.60
CA GLN A 59 18.65 -3.36 -9.98
C GLN A 59 19.15 -3.64 -8.55
N ALA A 60 18.27 -3.62 -7.55
CA ALA A 60 18.42 -4.35 -6.29
C ALA A 60 17.07 -4.46 -5.54
N GLU A 61 16.88 -5.61 -4.90
CA GLU A 61 15.71 -6.07 -4.15
C GLU A 61 15.41 -5.22 -2.90
N LEU A 62 14.15 -5.25 -2.44
CA LEU A 62 13.66 -4.46 -1.30
C LEU A 62 13.34 -5.40 -0.11
N PRO A 63 13.71 -5.07 1.15
CA PRO A 63 13.66 -6.00 2.28
C PRO A 63 12.24 -6.23 2.84
N ASP A 64 12.05 -7.35 3.53
CA ASP A 64 10.79 -7.83 4.12
C ASP A 64 10.81 -7.66 5.65
N LEU A 65 9.79 -7.04 6.25
CA LEU A 65 9.65 -6.98 7.72
C LEU A 65 8.19 -6.95 8.21
N GLY A 66 7.87 -7.95 9.05
CA GLY A 66 7.20 -7.84 10.36
C GLY A 66 5.66 -7.72 10.41
N THR A 67 4.98 -8.81 10.75
CA THR A 67 3.54 -8.86 11.07
C THR A 67 3.29 -8.76 12.58
N PRO A 68 2.32 -7.95 13.07
CA PRO A 68 1.80 -8.05 14.44
C PRO A 68 0.76 -9.18 14.55
N ASP A 69 0.78 -9.80 15.73
CA ASP A 69 0.02 -10.97 16.18
C ASP A 69 -1.51 -10.78 16.13
N ASP A 70 -2.21 -11.67 15.41
CA ASP A 70 -3.68 -11.83 15.36
C ASP A 70 -4.02 -13.11 14.58
N ASN A 71 -4.73 -14.08 15.18
CA ASN A 71 -5.26 -15.33 14.61
C ASN A 71 -4.52 -15.88 13.37
N ALA A 72 -3.69 -16.92 13.56
CA ALA A 72 -2.76 -17.48 12.57
C ALA A 72 -3.29 -17.58 11.13
N GLU A 73 -4.52 -18.04 10.91
CA GLU A 73 -5.12 -18.16 9.56
C GLU A 73 -5.47 -16.80 8.91
N THR A 74 -5.90 -15.82 9.73
CA THR A 74 -6.17 -14.45 9.28
C THR A 74 -4.88 -13.67 9.05
N ALA A 75 -3.86 -13.88 9.89
CA ALA A 75 -2.52 -13.34 9.68
C ALA A 75 -1.92 -13.85 8.36
N THR A 76 -1.95 -15.15 8.09
CA THR A 76 -1.41 -15.74 6.85
C THR A 76 -2.10 -15.16 5.62
N ARG A 77 -3.44 -15.07 5.60
CA ARG A 77 -4.17 -14.45 4.48
C ARG A 77 -3.82 -12.96 4.29
N ARG A 78 -3.63 -12.21 5.39
CA ARG A 78 -3.23 -10.80 5.34
C ARG A 78 -1.80 -10.63 4.79
N VAL A 79 -0.87 -11.50 5.17
CA VAL A 79 0.52 -11.51 4.68
C VAL A 79 0.56 -11.82 3.19
N VAL A 80 -0.11 -12.89 2.76
CA VAL A 80 -0.25 -13.30 1.35
C VAL A 80 -0.84 -12.17 0.51
N PHE A 81 -1.93 -11.55 0.98
CA PHE A 81 -2.55 -10.46 0.25
C PHE A 81 -1.70 -9.19 0.23
N ALA A 82 -1.00 -8.86 1.33
CA ALA A 82 -0.04 -7.76 1.37
C ALA A 82 1.11 -7.99 0.37
N ALA A 83 1.63 -9.22 0.28
CA ALA A 83 2.64 -9.61 -0.71
C ALA A 83 2.14 -9.48 -2.15
N ALA A 84 0.92 -9.95 -2.44
CA ALA A 84 0.30 -9.79 -3.76
C ALA A 84 0.11 -8.30 -4.14
N LEU A 85 -0.34 -7.47 -3.19
CA LEU A 85 -0.43 -6.02 -3.40
C LEU A 85 0.93 -5.37 -3.70
N ARG A 86 2.02 -5.86 -3.09
CA ARG A 86 3.40 -5.39 -3.38
C ARG A 86 3.84 -5.68 -4.82
N ARG A 87 3.29 -6.71 -5.46
CA ARG A 87 3.57 -7.04 -6.87
C ARG A 87 2.75 -6.19 -7.87
N LEU A 88 1.76 -5.42 -7.40
CA LEU A 88 1.03 -4.50 -8.26
C LEU A 88 1.84 -3.23 -8.59
N PRO A 89 1.70 -2.70 -9.82
CA PRO A 89 2.10 -1.34 -10.15
C PRO A 89 1.56 -0.32 -9.14
N PRO A 90 2.31 0.75 -8.81
CA PRO A 90 1.95 1.67 -7.73
C PRO A 90 0.54 2.26 -7.86
N ARG A 91 0.14 2.68 -9.06
CA ARG A 91 -1.21 3.22 -9.30
C ARG A 91 -2.31 2.18 -9.07
N GLN A 92 -2.09 0.93 -9.46
CA GLN A 92 -3.06 -0.15 -9.25
C GLN A 92 -3.21 -0.48 -7.77
N ARG A 93 -2.09 -0.55 -7.05
CA ARG A 93 -2.08 -0.71 -5.58
C ARG A 93 -2.83 0.42 -4.89
N ALA A 94 -2.56 1.66 -5.28
CA ALA A 94 -3.19 2.84 -4.70
C ALA A 94 -4.72 2.81 -4.88
N VAL A 95 -5.19 2.46 -6.08
CA VAL A 95 -6.62 2.30 -6.37
C VAL A 95 -7.26 1.22 -5.50
N VAL A 96 -6.63 0.05 -5.37
CA VAL A 96 -7.18 -1.06 -4.57
C VAL A 96 -7.32 -0.68 -3.10
N VAL A 97 -6.30 -0.05 -2.51
CA VAL A 97 -6.37 0.36 -1.10
C VAL A 97 -7.43 1.45 -0.89
N CYS A 98 -7.52 2.45 -1.78
CA CYS A 98 -8.57 3.46 -1.67
C CYS A 98 -9.98 2.85 -1.76
N ARG A 99 -10.22 1.97 -2.73
CA ARG A 99 -11.56 1.40 -2.99
C ARG A 99 -11.98 0.33 -1.98
N PHE A 100 -11.07 -0.54 -1.57
CA PHE A 100 -11.42 -1.76 -0.83
C PHE A 100 -10.95 -1.75 0.62
N TYR A 101 -9.83 -1.10 0.96
CA TYR A 101 -9.41 -0.96 2.35
C TYR A 101 -10.01 0.25 3.03
N GLN A 102 -10.09 1.38 2.32
CA GLN A 102 -10.64 2.63 2.85
C GLN A 102 -12.13 2.81 2.50
N GLY A 103 -12.72 1.88 1.75
CA GLY A 103 -14.14 1.91 1.39
C GLY A 103 -14.57 3.09 0.52
N LEU A 104 -13.64 3.77 -0.16
CA LEU A 104 -13.97 5.00 -0.88
C LEU A 104 -14.77 4.74 -2.15
N GLU A 105 -15.69 5.64 -2.45
CA GLU A 105 -16.36 5.68 -3.74
C GLU A 105 -15.42 6.07 -4.89
N VAL A 106 -15.87 5.86 -6.12
CA VAL A 106 -15.08 6.13 -7.33
C VAL A 106 -14.69 7.60 -7.41
N ALA A 107 -15.60 8.52 -7.06
CA ALA A 107 -15.35 9.96 -7.11
C ALA A 107 -14.26 10.39 -6.12
N SER A 108 -14.39 10.02 -4.84
CA SER A 108 -13.39 10.34 -3.81
C SER A 108 -12.04 9.68 -4.09
N THR A 109 -12.04 8.48 -4.68
CA THR A 109 -10.80 7.82 -5.12
C THR A 109 -10.13 8.59 -6.25
N ALA A 110 -10.91 9.10 -7.21
CA ALA A 110 -10.42 9.87 -8.34
C ALA A 110 -9.77 11.19 -7.89
N GLU A 111 -10.39 11.89 -6.93
CA GLU A 111 -9.86 13.10 -6.31
C GLU A 111 -8.53 12.84 -5.58
N ALA A 112 -8.49 11.81 -4.73
CA ALA A 112 -7.30 11.43 -3.97
C ALA A 112 -6.12 11.08 -4.89
N LEU A 113 -6.40 10.36 -5.99
CA LEU A 113 -5.39 9.96 -6.98
C LEU A 113 -5.05 11.04 -8.01
N GLY A 114 -5.83 12.14 -8.07
CA GLY A 114 -5.72 13.17 -9.08
C GLY A 114 -5.92 12.65 -10.51
N CYS A 115 -6.96 11.85 -10.75
CA CYS A 115 -7.31 11.34 -12.09
C CYS A 115 -8.82 11.33 -12.32
N SER A 116 -9.28 10.85 -13.50
CA SER A 116 -10.71 10.77 -13.80
C SER A 116 -11.37 9.52 -13.19
N ALA A 117 -12.69 9.57 -12.98
CA ALA A 117 -13.48 8.40 -12.55
C ALA A 117 -13.32 7.21 -13.50
N GLY A 118 -13.22 7.45 -14.82
CA GLY A 118 -12.95 6.42 -15.82
C GLY A 118 -11.57 5.78 -15.64
N THR A 119 -10.55 6.57 -15.28
CA THR A 119 -9.23 6.03 -14.91
C THR A 119 -9.32 5.16 -13.66
N VAL A 120 -10.07 5.56 -12.63
CA VAL A 120 -10.26 4.73 -11.43
C VAL A 120 -10.89 3.39 -11.77
N LYS A 121 -11.99 3.37 -12.54
CA LYS A 121 -12.69 2.13 -12.93
C LYS A 121 -11.78 1.20 -13.73
N SER A 122 -11.10 1.73 -14.75
CA SER A 122 -10.19 0.95 -15.60
C SER A 122 -8.98 0.42 -14.83
N GLN A 123 -8.38 1.23 -13.94
CA GLN A 123 -7.27 0.77 -13.09
C GLN A 123 -7.73 -0.24 -12.04
N THR A 124 -8.95 -0.12 -11.52
CA THR A 124 -9.55 -1.11 -10.60
C THR A 124 -9.66 -2.46 -11.30
N ALA A 125 -10.24 -2.49 -12.51
CA ALA A 125 -10.38 -3.72 -13.27
C ALA A 125 -9.02 -4.38 -13.57
N LYS A 126 -8.04 -3.59 -14.03
CA LYS A 126 -6.67 -4.07 -14.29
C LYS A 126 -5.99 -4.60 -13.03
N ALA A 127 -6.14 -3.91 -11.90
CA ALA A 127 -5.56 -4.31 -10.62
C ALA A 127 -6.16 -5.64 -10.13
N LEU A 128 -7.48 -5.80 -10.19
CA LEU A 128 -8.16 -7.03 -9.78
C LEU A 128 -7.80 -8.21 -10.69
N ALA A 129 -7.73 -7.99 -12.00
CA ALA A 129 -7.27 -9.01 -12.94
C ALA A 129 -5.83 -9.46 -12.61
N ARG A 130 -4.93 -8.51 -12.35
CA ARG A 130 -3.55 -8.80 -11.95
C ARG A 130 -3.48 -9.53 -10.60
N LEU A 131 -4.28 -9.13 -9.61
CA LEU A 131 -4.32 -9.81 -8.31
C LEU A 131 -4.78 -11.26 -8.45
N ARG A 132 -5.80 -11.55 -9.27
CA ARG A 132 -6.22 -12.93 -9.54
C ARG A 132 -5.05 -13.76 -10.07
N THR A 133 -4.36 -13.27 -11.11
CA THR A 133 -3.19 -13.97 -11.65
C THR A 133 -2.06 -14.17 -10.64
N LEU A 134 -1.89 -13.24 -9.68
CA LEU A 134 -0.83 -13.31 -8.67
C LEU A 134 -1.18 -14.21 -7.49
N LEU A 135 -2.46 -14.47 -7.26
CA LEU A 135 -2.97 -15.33 -6.19
C LEU A 135 -3.20 -16.77 -6.67
N ASP A 136 -3.45 -16.96 -7.98
CA ASP A 136 -3.56 -18.28 -8.62
C ASP A 136 -2.17 -18.90 -8.90
N ASP A 137 -1.11 -18.10 -8.92
CA ASP A 137 0.30 -18.51 -8.95
C ASP A 137 0.72 -18.85 -7.50
N PRO A 138 1.25 -20.06 -7.18
CA PRO A 138 1.62 -20.42 -5.82
C PRO A 138 2.61 -19.39 -5.29
N LEU A 139 2.13 -18.50 -4.43
CA LEU A 139 2.97 -17.53 -3.76
C LEU A 139 4.03 -18.33 -3.00
N PRO A 140 5.32 -17.97 -3.09
CA PRO A 140 6.34 -18.63 -2.30
C PRO A 140 5.87 -18.60 -0.85
N GLU A 141 5.76 -19.78 -0.24
CA GLU A 141 5.44 -19.96 1.17
C GLU A 141 6.20 -18.88 1.95
N PRO A 142 5.52 -18.02 2.73
CA PRO A 142 6.23 -17.08 3.57
C PRO A 142 7.22 -17.91 4.39
N GLY A 143 8.50 -17.58 4.33
CA GLY A 143 9.56 -18.29 5.04
C GLY A 143 9.34 -18.23 6.55
N ILE A 144 8.43 -19.04 7.06
CA ILE A 144 8.28 -19.38 8.46
C ILE A 144 9.47 -20.30 8.70
N GLN A 145 10.61 -19.75 9.08
CA GLN A 145 11.62 -20.57 9.74
C GLN A 145 10.93 -21.19 10.95
N PRO A 146 10.87 -22.53 11.05
CA PRO A 146 10.24 -23.17 12.20
C PRO A 146 10.99 -22.69 13.44
N LEU A 147 10.26 -21.99 14.32
CA LEU A 147 10.74 -21.63 15.65
C LEU A 147 11.08 -22.94 16.34
N ILE A 148 12.38 -23.12 16.57
CA ILE A 148 13.04 -24.29 17.12
C ILE A 148 12.22 -24.84 18.28
N ALA A 149 11.81 -26.11 18.19
CA ALA A 149 11.39 -26.91 19.32
C ALA A 149 12.58 -27.04 20.28
N LEU A 150 12.72 -26.11 21.21
CA LEU A 150 13.47 -26.30 22.44
C LEU A 150 12.56 -27.07 23.40
N GLU A 151 12.29 -28.34 23.07
CA GLU A 151 11.83 -29.30 24.06
C GLU A 151 13.04 -30.03 24.62
N GLY A 152 13.01 -30.18 25.95
CA GLY A 152 14.15 -30.53 26.79
C GLY A 152 14.79 -31.86 26.40
N THR A 153 16.11 -31.87 26.53
CA THR A 153 16.86 -33.10 26.77
C THR A 153 16.84 -33.38 28.28
N PRO A 154 16.62 -34.63 28.72
CA PRO A 154 16.59 -35.00 30.13
C PRO A 154 17.95 -34.90 30.81
#